data_AF-A0A821C6W6-F1
#
_entry.id   AF-A0A821C6W6-F1
#
_cell.length_a   1.000
_cell.length_b   1.000
_cell.length_c   1.000
_cell.angle_alpha   90.00
_cell.angle_beta   90.00
_cell.angle_gamma   90.00
#
_symmetry.space_group_name_H-M   'P 1'
#
loop_
_entity.id
_entity.type
_entity.pdbx_description
1 polymer ?
#
loop_
_entity_poly.entity_id
_entity_poly.type
_entity_poly.pdbx_seq_one_letter_code
_entity_poly.pdbx_strand_id
1 'polypeptide(L)'
;MLINVIDNNSKSDRQRMTESMAEIRQIIDEHEKKMLQNISKTEEEQKKRLEDYKRSLRNELQHLNMQKMSFEMLSLISNHNKLLEVKQGFDNYVNETNEKLKLLPMPTVTEYFLEGIDQLQSLKQNILQCGRYIEVPPYRNPQLEQFINDNRKNRRIDLKLRNLTDSDMKIVADMIRQST
;
A
#
# COMPACT_ATOMS: atom_id res chain seq x y z
N MET A 1 -20.36 -39.79 59.14
CA MET A 1 -19.10 -39.41 58.44
C MET A 1 -19.31 -39.13 56.96
N LEU A 2 -20.04 -39.96 56.19
CA LEU A 2 -20.30 -39.72 54.76
C LEU A 2 -20.97 -38.38 54.43
N ILE A 3 -21.96 -37.95 55.22
CA ILE A 3 -22.68 -36.68 55.00
C ILE A 3 -21.74 -35.46 55.09
N ASN A 4 -20.81 -35.45 56.05
CA ASN A 4 -19.83 -34.35 56.21
C ASN A 4 -18.79 -34.29 55.07
N VAL A 5 -18.46 -35.43 54.45
CA VAL A 5 -17.53 -35.48 53.30
C VAL A 5 -18.22 -34.96 52.03
N ILE A 6 -19.50 -35.29 51.85
CA ILE A 6 -20.31 -34.79 50.73
C ILE A 6 -20.53 -33.28 50.85
N ASP A 7 -20.85 -32.78 52.05
CA ASP A 7 -21.01 -31.34 52.30
C ASP A 7 -19.72 -30.56 52.06
N ASN A 8 -18.56 -31.08 52.50
CA ASN A 8 -17.27 -30.42 52.28
C ASN A 8 -16.84 -30.42 50.82
N ASN A 9 -17.07 -31.51 50.08
CA ASN A 9 -16.81 -31.54 48.64
C ASN A 9 -17.71 -30.56 47.88
N SER A 10 -19.01 -30.50 48.23
CA SER A 10 -19.94 -29.56 47.60
C SER A 10 -19.60 -28.08 47.85
N LYS A 11 -19.04 -27.75 49.02
CA LYS A 11 -18.54 -26.39 49.34
C LYS A 11 -17.28 -26.06 48.54
N SER A 12 -16.34 -27.00 48.46
CA SER A 12 -15.11 -26.88 47.66
C SER A 12 -15.43 -26.66 46.17
N ASP A 13 -16.38 -27.43 45.63
CA ASP A 13 -16.78 -27.31 44.23
C ASP A 13 -17.50 -25.98 43.95
N ARG A 14 -18.34 -25.49 44.86
CA ARG A 14 -18.95 -24.15 44.75
C ARG A 14 -17.89 -23.05 44.79
N GLN A 15 -16.88 -23.18 45.63
CA GLN A 15 -15.81 -22.20 45.74
C GLN A 15 -14.99 -22.15 44.44
N ARG A 16 -14.57 -23.32 43.92
CA ARG A 16 -13.89 -23.43 42.62
C ARG A 16 -14.73 -22.87 41.48
N MET A 17 -16.03 -23.16 41.45
CA MET A 17 -16.94 -22.64 40.43
C MET A 17 -17.08 -21.10 40.52
N THR A 18 -17.06 -20.54 41.73
CA THR A 18 -17.10 -19.09 41.95
C THR A 18 -15.80 -18.43 41.49
N GLU A 19 -14.65 -19.03 41.80
CA GLU A 19 -13.33 -18.59 41.35
C GLU A 19 -13.23 -18.62 39.82
N SER A 20 -13.61 -19.73 39.18
CA SER A 20 -13.62 -19.82 37.72
C SER A 20 -14.60 -18.82 37.06
N MET A 21 -15.76 -18.56 37.68
CA MET A 21 -16.69 -17.54 37.17
C MET A 21 -16.12 -16.12 37.32
N ALA A 22 -15.33 -15.85 38.36
CA ALA A 22 -14.64 -14.58 38.53
C ALA A 22 -13.53 -14.39 37.48
N GLU A 23 -12.75 -15.44 37.20
CA GLU A 23 -11.73 -15.45 36.13
C GLU A 23 -12.36 -15.21 34.76
N ILE A 24 -13.47 -15.89 34.44
CA ILE A 24 -14.20 -15.68 33.17
C ILE A 24 -14.68 -14.24 33.05
N ARG A 25 -15.23 -13.66 34.12
CA ARG A 25 -15.67 -12.25 34.11
C ARG A 25 -14.50 -11.30 33.86
N GLN A 26 -13.38 -11.52 34.53
CA GLN A 26 -12.19 -10.70 34.32
C GLN A 26 -11.69 -10.77 32.87
N ILE A 27 -11.69 -11.97 32.27
CA ILE A 27 -11.30 -12.15 30.87
C ILE A 27 -12.25 -11.41 29.93
N ILE A 28 -13.56 -11.47 30.18
CA ILE A 28 -14.58 -10.76 29.40
C ILE A 28 -14.35 -9.24 29.50
N ASP A 29 -14.18 -8.72 30.71
CA ASP A 29 -13.98 -7.28 30.95
C ASP A 29 -12.69 -6.77 30.28
N GLU A 30 -11.60 -7.54 30.35
CA GLU A 30 -10.33 -7.21 29.68
C GLU A 30 -10.49 -7.19 28.16
N HIS A 31 -11.21 -8.17 27.60
CA HIS A 31 -11.45 -8.26 26.18
C HIS A 31 -12.34 -7.12 25.68
N GLU A 32 -13.41 -6.79 26.42
CA GLU A 32 -14.30 -5.67 26.12
C GLU A 32 -13.54 -4.35 26.15
N LYS A 33 -12.73 -4.12 27.19
CA LYS A 33 -11.90 -2.91 27.31
C LYS A 33 -10.93 -2.78 26.13
N LYS A 34 -10.27 -3.87 25.74
CA LYS A 34 -9.33 -3.87 24.60
C LYS A 34 -10.06 -3.62 23.28
N MET A 35 -11.26 -4.19 23.11
CA MET A 35 -12.09 -3.97 21.93
C MET A 35 -12.53 -2.51 21.82
N LEU A 36 -13.01 -1.90 22.92
CA LEU A 36 -13.39 -0.48 22.96
C LEU A 36 -12.21 0.44 22.65
N GLN A 37 -11.01 0.13 23.15
CA GLN A 37 -9.80 0.88 22.81
C GLN A 37 -9.46 0.79 21.32
N ASN A 38 -9.58 -0.40 20.72
CA ASN A 38 -9.34 -0.58 19.28
C ASN A 38 -10.37 0.16 18.42
N ILE A 39 -11.65 0.15 18.81
CA ILE A 39 -12.71 0.91 18.15
C ILE A 39 -12.39 2.39 18.19
N SER A 40 -12.11 2.93 19.38
CA SER A 40 -11.79 4.36 19.57
C SER A 40 -10.58 4.79 18.73
N LYS A 41 -9.51 4.00 18.72
CA LYS A 41 -8.32 4.27 17.90
C LYS A 41 -8.64 4.25 16.41
N THR A 42 -9.44 3.29 15.96
CA THR A 42 -9.84 3.18 14.55
C THR A 42 -10.71 4.38 14.14
N GLU A 43 -11.65 4.79 14.98
CA GLU A 43 -12.49 5.98 14.73
C GLU A 43 -11.65 7.26 14.61
N GLU A 44 -10.66 7.44 15.49
CA GLU A 44 -9.76 8.60 15.44
C GLU A 44 -8.91 8.61 14.15
N GLU A 45 -8.37 7.46 13.76
CA GLU A 45 -7.61 7.31 12.51
C GLU A 45 -8.48 7.59 11.27
N GLN A 46 -9.71 7.06 11.25
CA GLN A 46 -10.66 7.29 10.15
C GLN A 46 -11.08 8.75 10.07
N LYS A 47 -11.34 9.40 11.21
CA LYS A 47 -11.67 10.83 11.26
C LYS A 47 -10.54 11.68 10.72
N LYS A 48 -9.29 11.36 11.07
CA LYS A 48 -8.10 12.05 10.52
C LYS A 48 -8.01 11.89 9.01
N ARG A 49 -8.16 10.67 8.49
CA ARG A 49 -8.16 10.39 7.03
C ARG A 49 -9.26 11.17 6.30
N LEU A 50 -10.45 11.27 6.90
CA LEU A 50 -11.57 12.00 6.33
C LEU A 50 -11.28 13.51 6.23
N GLU A 51 -10.69 14.11 7.27
CA GLU A 51 -10.31 15.52 7.25
C GLU A 51 -9.19 15.82 6.24
N ASP A 52 -8.20 14.93 6.13
CA ASP A 52 -7.14 15.04 5.11
C ASP A 52 -7.72 14.95 3.69
N TYR A 53 -8.64 14.01 3.46
CA TYR A 53 -9.33 13.88 2.18
C TYR A 53 -10.17 15.13 1.83
N LYS A 54 -10.91 15.66 2.80
CA LYS A 54 -11.69 16.91 2.64
C LYS A 54 -10.79 18.10 2.31
N ARG A 55 -9.59 18.18 2.91
CA ARG A 55 -8.60 19.22 2.58
C ARG A 55 -8.09 19.06 1.14
N SER A 56 -7.76 17.83 0.72
CA SER A 56 -7.34 17.54 -0.66
C SER A 56 -8.40 17.96 -1.68
N LEU A 57 -9.66 17.57 -1.45
CA LEU A 57 -10.78 17.95 -2.31
C LEU A 57 -10.98 19.47 -2.42
N ARG A 58 -10.81 20.22 -1.31
CA ARG A 58 -10.88 21.68 -1.36
C ARG A 58 -9.78 22.29 -2.21
N ASN A 59 -8.55 21.79 -2.10
CA ASN A 59 -7.42 22.27 -2.90
C ASN A 59 -7.64 21.96 -4.39
N GLU A 60 -8.14 20.78 -4.70
CA GLU A 60 -8.44 20.38 -6.08
C GLU A 60 -9.57 21.21 -6.68
N LEU A 61 -10.63 21.49 -5.90
CA LEU A 61 -11.71 22.39 -6.31
C LEU A 61 -11.20 23.82 -6.57
N GLN A 62 -10.31 24.34 -5.71
CA GLN A 62 -9.68 25.65 -5.92
C GLN A 62 -8.84 25.67 -7.20
N HIS A 63 -8.07 24.60 -7.46
CA HIS A 63 -7.28 24.47 -8.67
C HIS A 63 -8.16 24.44 -9.92
N LEU A 64 -9.23 23.65 -9.90
CA LEU A 64 -10.20 23.57 -11.00
C LEU A 64 -10.89 24.93 -11.24
N ASN A 65 -11.25 25.65 -10.18
CA ASN A 65 -11.84 26.98 -10.30
C ASN A 65 -10.87 27.99 -10.92
N MET A 66 -9.57 27.94 -10.58
CA MET A 66 -8.56 28.78 -11.25
C MET A 66 -8.48 28.46 -12.73
N GLN A 67 -8.40 27.18 -13.10
CA GLN A 67 -8.37 26.76 -14.51
C GLN A 67 -9.62 27.22 -15.27
N LYS A 68 -10.79 27.10 -14.65
CA LYS A 68 -12.06 27.58 -15.22
C LYS A 68 -12.04 29.09 -15.45
N MET A 69 -11.60 29.88 -14.47
CA MET A 69 -11.49 31.34 -14.65
C MET A 69 -10.49 31.71 -15.75
N SER A 70 -9.36 31.02 -15.84
CA SER A 70 -8.40 31.23 -16.93
C SER A 70 -9.04 30.93 -18.29
N PHE A 71 -9.83 29.86 -18.40
CA PHE A 71 -10.55 29.53 -19.63
C PHE A 71 -11.64 30.55 -19.97
N GLU A 72 -12.44 30.98 -18.99
CA GLU A 72 -13.47 32.02 -19.18
C GLU A 72 -12.84 33.35 -19.61
N MET A 73 -11.71 33.74 -19.02
CA MET A 73 -10.95 34.92 -19.45
C MET A 73 -10.48 34.81 -20.90
N LEU A 74 -9.97 33.66 -21.32
CA LEU A 74 -9.58 33.41 -22.71
C LEU A 74 -10.79 33.48 -23.65
N SER A 75 -11.94 32.94 -23.25
CA SER A 75 -13.17 32.94 -24.04
C SER A 75 -13.82 34.33 -24.17
N LEU A 76 -13.58 35.24 -23.23
CA LEU A 76 -14.10 36.62 -23.26
C LEU A 76 -13.23 37.57 -24.10
N ILE A 77 -12.02 37.16 -24.48
CA ILE A 77 -11.16 37.93 -25.39
C ILE A 77 -11.71 37.80 -26.81
N SER A 78 -12.50 38.80 -27.22
CA SER A 78 -13.10 38.89 -28.56
C SER A 78 -12.08 39.04 -29.69
N ASN A 79 -10.82 39.34 -29.38
CA ASN A 79 -9.77 39.61 -30.35
C ASN A 79 -8.56 38.70 -30.07
N HIS A 80 -8.51 37.54 -30.73
CA HIS A 80 -7.49 36.51 -30.51
C HIS A 80 -6.06 37.04 -30.78
N ASN A 81 -5.92 38.11 -31.56
CA ASN A 81 -4.65 38.79 -31.80
C ASN A 81 -4.10 39.55 -30.57
N LYS A 82 -4.94 39.93 -29.60
CA LYS A 82 -4.47 40.57 -28.34
C LYS A 82 -3.68 39.61 -27.44
N LEU A 83 -3.89 38.29 -27.57
CA LEU A 83 -3.05 37.29 -26.89
C LEU A 83 -1.61 37.28 -27.44
N LEU A 84 -1.43 37.67 -28.71
CA LEU A 84 -0.12 37.83 -29.34
C LEU A 84 0.50 39.21 -29.08
N GLU A 85 -0.30 40.23 -28.70
CA GLU A 85 0.19 41.57 -28.33
C GLU A 85 0.88 41.61 -26.96
N VAL A 86 0.73 40.57 -26.12
CA VAL A 86 1.54 40.37 -24.89
C VAL A 86 3.03 40.10 -25.25
N LYS A 87 3.39 40.11 -26.54
CA LYS A 87 4.75 40.04 -27.08
C LYS A 87 5.77 40.89 -26.32
N GLN A 88 5.43 42.07 -25.82
CA GLN A 88 6.41 42.92 -25.14
C GLN A 88 6.97 42.27 -23.86
N GLY A 89 6.16 41.51 -23.12
CA GLY A 89 6.63 40.73 -21.96
C GLY A 89 7.48 39.52 -22.37
N PHE A 90 7.14 38.90 -23.48
CA PHE A 90 7.91 37.79 -24.06
C PHE A 90 9.25 38.26 -24.62
N ASP A 91 9.27 39.39 -25.33
CA ASP A 91 10.48 40.00 -25.88
C ASP A 91 11.42 40.46 -24.75
N ASN A 92 10.87 41.03 -23.66
CA ASN A 92 11.65 41.34 -22.47
C ASN A 92 12.23 40.09 -21.79
N TYR A 93 11.43 39.02 -21.67
CA TYR A 93 11.90 37.74 -21.12
C TYR A 93 13.01 37.12 -21.98
N VAL A 94 12.85 37.14 -23.31
CA VAL A 94 13.87 36.65 -24.26
C VAL A 94 15.14 37.49 -24.17
N ASN A 95 15.02 38.81 -24.08
CA ASN A 95 16.17 39.71 -23.95
C ASN A 95 16.91 39.51 -22.62
N GLU A 96 16.19 39.43 -21.50
CA GLU A 96 16.80 39.12 -20.19
C GLU A 96 17.47 37.74 -20.18
N THR A 97 16.83 36.74 -20.79
CA THR A 97 17.37 35.38 -20.84
C THR A 97 18.63 35.35 -21.70
N ASN A 98 18.66 36.06 -22.83
CA ASN A 98 19.85 36.17 -23.68
C ASN A 98 21.01 36.89 -22.99
N GLU A 99 20.75 37.97 -22.25
CA GLU A 99 21.79 38.67 -21.47
C GLU A 99 22.35 37.78 -20.35
N LYS A 100 21.49 37.02 -19.65
CA LYS A 100 21.94 36.04 -18.64
C LYS A 100 22.74 34.89 -19.25
N LEU A 101 22.37 34.42 -20.45
CA LEU A 101 23.09 33.37 -21.16
C LEU A 101 24.49 33.83 -21.64
N LYS A 102 24.65 35.11 -22.04
CA LYS A 102 25.97 35.68 -22.40
C LYS A 102 26.94 35.76 -21.21
N LEU A 103 26.42 35.87 -19.99
CA LEU A 103 27.19 35.95 -18.75
C LEU A 103 27.62 34.58 -18.21
N LEU A 104 27.08 33.49 -18.75
CA LEU A 104 27.53 32.15 -18.40
C LEU A 104 28.91 31.90 -19.04
N PRO A 105 29.89 31.37 -18.28
CA PRO A 105 31.20 31.04 -18.83
C PRO A 105 31.03 30.05 -19.97
N MET A 106 31.73 30.28 -21.10
CA MET A 106 31.65 29.40 -22.26
C MET A 106 32.11 28.00 -21.83
N PRO A 107 31.23 27.00 -21.86
CA PRO A 107 31.56 25.69 -21.32
C PRO A 107 32.56 25.02 -22.27
N THR A 108 33.74 24.68 -21.74
CA THR A 108 34.72 23.86 -22.45
C THR A 108 34.09 22.51 -22.77
N VAL A 109 33.97 22.20 -24.07
CA VAL A 109 33.32 21.00 -24.66
C VAL A 109 33.68 19.68 -23.95
N THR A 110 34.81 19.63 -23.26
CA THR A 110 35.31 18.50 -22.48
C THR A 110 34.44 18.13 -21.28
N GLU A 111 33.81 19.09 -20.58
CA GLU A 111 33.04 18.79 -19.36
C GLU A 111 31.72 18.09 -19.69
N TYR A 112 31.00 18.51 -20.74
CA TYR A 112 29.78 17.82 -21.20
C TYR A 112 30.05 16.43 -21.76
N PHE A 113 31.24 16.19 -22.32
CA PHE A 113 31.60 14.86 -22.82
C PHE A 113 31.82 13.88 -21.67
N LEU A 114 32.46 14.31 -20.58
CA LEU A 114 32.66 13.50 -19.38
C LEU A 114 31.33 13.27 -18.65
N GLU A 115 30.54 14.32 -18.45
CA GLU A 115 29.23 14.22 -17.79
C GLU A 115 28.24 13.36 -18.59
N GLY A 116 28.28 13.46 -19.93
CA GLY A 116 27.51 12.60 -20.83
C GLY A 116 27.93 11.13 -20.79
N ILE A 117 29.23 10.85 -20.65
CA ILE A 117 29.74 9.48 -20.48
C ILE A 117 29.29 8.90 -19.13
N ASP A 118 29.39 9.66 -18.03
CA ASP A 118 28.95 9.21 -16.71
C ASP A 118 27.44 8.95 -16.66
N GLN A 119 26.64 9.82 -17.30
CA GLN A 119 25.19 9.61 -17.44
C GLN A 119 24.87 8.37 -18.27
N LEU A 120 25.60 8.11 -19.37
CA LEU A 120 25.44 6.89 -20.17
C LEU A 120 25.83 5.62 -19.39
N GLN A 121 26.87 5.69 -18.57
CA GLN A 121 27.32 4.58 -17.75
C GLN A 121 26.35 4.28 -16.61
N SER A 122 25.80 5.33 -15.99
CA SER A 122 24.70 5.24 -15.02
C SER A 122 23.44 4.67 -15.66
N LEU A 123 23.08 5.12 -16.87
CA LEU A 123 21.93 4.59 -17.61
C LEU A 123 22.11 3.11 -17.96
N LYS A 124 23.32 2.70 -18.38
CA LYS A 124 23.65 1.29 -18.63
C LYS A 124 23.52 0.44 -17.37
N GLN A 125 23.99 0.94 -16.22
CA GLN A 125 23.79 0.25 -14.94
C GLN A 125 22.31 0.18 -14.55
N ASN A 126 21.55 1.26 -14.73
CA ASN A 126 20.12 1.29 -14.45
C ASN A 126 19.34 0.35 -15.35
N ILE A 127 19.67 0.25 -16.64
CA ILE A 127 19.06 -0.73 -17.56
C ILE A 127 19.44 -2.16 -17.14
N LEU A 128 20.68 -2.42 -16.71
CA LEU A 128 21.09 -3.71 -16.16
C LEU A 128 20.38 -4.06 -14.84
N GLN A 129 20.05 -3.07 -14.01
CA GLN A 129 19.27 -3.26 -12.79
C GLN A 129 17.76 -3.42 -13.06
N CYS A 130 17.20 -2.63 -13.98
CA CYS A 130 15.80 -2.72 -14.42
C CYS A 130 15.52 -3.98 -15.26
N GLY A 131 16.52 -4.52 -15.96
CA GLY A 131 16.44 -5.75 -16.73
C GLY A 131 16.58 -7.03 -15.91
N ARG A 132 16.94 -6.93 -14.61
CA ARG A 132 16.76 -8.06 -13.70
C ARG A 132 15.29 -8.15 -13.34
N TYR A 133 14.54 -8.92 -14.12
CA TYR A 133 13.38 -9.62 -13.59
C TYR A 133 13.83 -10.23 -12.27
N ILE A 134 13.29 -9.74 -11.16
CA ILE A 134 13.39 -10.47 -9.90
C ILE A 134 12.59 -11.73 -10.20
N GLU A 135 13.28 -12.81 -10.56
CA GLU A 135 12.74 -14.16 -10.50
C GLU A 135 12.36 -14.35 -9.03
N VAL A 136 11.12 -13.98 -8.70
CA VAL A 136 10.55 -14.31 -7.40
C VAL A 136 10.58 -15.83 -7.37
N PRO A 137 11.34 -16.44 -6.44
CA PRO A 137 11.37 -17.89 -6.37
C PRO A 137 9.93 -18.37 -6.26
N PRO A 138 9.54 -19.40 -7.04
CA PRO A 138 8.16 -19.85 -7.04
C PRO A 138 7.75 -20.17 -5.61
N TYR A 139 6.57 -19.68 -5.20
CA TYR A 139 6.00 -19.98 -3.88
C TYR A 139 6.01 -21.50 -3.68
N ARG A 140 6.64 -21.97 -2.60
CA ARG A 140 6.71 -23.38 -2.22
C ARG A 140 6.04 -23.59 -0.88
N ASN A 141 5.24 -24.64 -0.78
CA ASN A 141 4.66 -25.10 0.47
C ASN A 141 5.00 -26.59 0.64
N PRO A 142 6.13 -26.91 1.31
CA PRO A 142 6.62 -28.28 1.42
C PRO A 142 5.62 -29.24 2.06
N GLN A 143 4.79 -28.76 2.99
CA GLN A 143 3.79 -29.58 3.68
C GLN A 143 2.60 -29.94 2.77
N LEU A 144 2.23 -29.03 1.86
CA LEU A 144 1.20 -29.28 0.86
C LEU A 144 1.74 -30.19 -0.26
N GLU A 145 2.96 -29.94 -0.73
CA GLU A 145 3.63 -30.76 -1.74
C GLU A 145 3.83 -32.21 -1.27
N GLN A 146 4.28 -32.42 -0.02
CA GLN A 146 4.37 -33.77 0.57
C GLN A 146 3.00 -34.45 0.67
N PHE A 147 2.00 -33.75 1.20
CA PHE A 147 0.65 -34.32 1.33
C PHE A 147 0.05 -34.76 -0.02
N ILE A 148 0.23 -33.95 -1.06
CA ILE A 148 -0.22 -34.29 -2.42
C ILE A 148 0.57 -35.50 -2.94
N ASN A 149 1.89 -35.54 -2.74
CA ASN A 149 2.72 -36.68 -3.18
C ASN A 149 2.35 -37.98 -2.47
N ASP A 150 2.10 -37.94 -1.17
CA ASP A 150 1.69 -39.10 -0.37
C ASP A 150 0.33 -39.64 -0.80
N ASN A 151 -0.56 -38.75 -1.30
CA ASN A 151 -1.89 -39.10 -1.78
C ASN A 151 -1.98 -39.22 -3.32
N ARG A 152 -0.86 -39.15 -4.05
CA ARG A 152 -0.85 -39.14 -5.52
C ARG A 152 -1.43 -40.42 -6.15
N LYS A 153 -1.39 -41.54 -5.42
CA LYS A 153 -1.99 -42.82 -5.84
C LYS A 153 -3.50 -42.90 -5.58
N ASN A 154 -4.03 -42.04 -4.71
CA ASN A 154 -5.45 -41.98 -4.38
C ASN A 154 -6.15 -41.03 -5.37
N ARG A 155 -7.14 -41.54 -6.11
CA ARG A 155 -7.87 -40.77 -7.14
C ARG A 155 -8.68 -39.58 -6.59
N ARG A 156 -8.72 -39.39 -5.26
CA ARG A 156 -9.40 -38.28 -4.59
C ARG A 156 -8.54 -37.78 -3.44
N ILE A 157 -8.09 -36.54 -3.56
CA ILE A 157 -7.46 -35.78 -2.48
C ILE A 157 -8.54 -34.88 -1.89
N ASP A 158 -8.87 -35.06 -0.61
CA ASP A 158 -9.80 -34.16 0.08
C ASP A 158 -9.02 -32.98 0.67
N LEU A 159 -9.23 -31.80 0.08
CA LEU A 159 -8.58 -30.55 0.46
C LEU A 159 -9.46 -29.68 1.39
N LYS A 160 -10.70 -30.09 1.69
CA LYS A 160 -11.69 -29.27 2.40
C LYS A 160 -11.33 -28.94 3.85
N LEU A 161 -10.43 -29.69 4.46
CA LEU A 161 -10.03 -29.53 5.87
C LEU A 161 -8.78 -28.65 6.05
N ARG A 162 -8.21 -28.07 4.98
CA ARG A 162 -7.06 -27.16 5.09
C ARG A 162 -7.43 -25.73 4.74
N ASN A 163 -6.98 -24.79 5.57
CA ASN A 163 -6.99 -23.36 5.25
C ASN A 163 -5.91 -23.10 4.19
N LEU A 164 -6.26 -23.32 2.93
CA LEU A 164 -5.39 -23.05 1.78
C LEU A 164 -5.46 -21.55 1.43
N THR A 165 -4.31 -20.95 1.15
CA THR A 165 -4.24 -19.60 0.61
C THR A 165 -4.35 -19.60 -0.93
N ASP A 166 -4.61 -18.45 -1.53
CA ASP A 166 -4.65 -18.31 -3.00
C ASP A 166 -3.34 -18.75 -3.67
N SER A 167 -2.20 -18.58 -2.98
CA SER A 167 -0.89 -19.06 -3.44
C SER A 167 -0.75 -20.58 -3.39
N ASP A 168 -1.36 -21.25 -2.41
CA ASP A 168 -1.40 -22.71 -2.30
C ASP A 168 -2.20 -23.34 -3.44
N MET A 169 -3.27 -22.67 -3.88
CA MET A 169 -4.09 -23.11 -5.00
C MET A 169 -3.29 -23.18 -6.31
N LYS A 170 -2.24 -22.35 -6.46
CA LYS A 170 -1.34 -22.41 -7.62
C LYS A 170 -0.52 -23.71 -7.64
N ILE A 171 -0.03 -24.15 -6.47
CA ILE A 171 0.70 -25.42 -6.31
C ILE A 171 -0.23 -26.61 -6.66
N VAL A 172 -1.47 -26.58 -6.16
CA VAL A 172 -2.48 -27.61 -6.47
C VAL A 172 -2.79 -27.65 -7.98
N ALA A 173 -3.00 -26.48 -8.60
CA ALA A 173 -3.32 -26.38 -10.03
C ALA A 173 -2.18 -26.88 -10.93
N ASP A 174 -0.93 -26.52 -10.62
CA ASP A 174 0.23 -26.97 -11.39
C ASP A 174 0.45 -28.49 -11.27
N MET A 175 0.18 -29.08 -10.10
CA MET A 175 0.23 -30.53 -9.91
C MET A 175 -0.88 -31.28 -10.67
N ILE A 176 -2.09 -30.71 -10.74
CA ILE A 176 -3.19 -31.26 -11.56
C ILE A 176 -2.79 -31.25 -13.04
N ARG A 177 -2.24 -30.14 -13.53
CA ARG A 177 -1.78 -29.99 -14.93
C ARG A 177 -0.69 -30.99 -15.32
N GLN A 178 0.19 -31.36 -14.39
CA GLN A 178 1.24 -32.36 -14.61
C GLN A 178 0.73 -33.82 -14.54
N SER A 179 -0.53 -34.03 -14.14
CA SER A 179 -1.13 -35.36 -13.97
C SER A 179 -2.14 -35.73 -15.08
N THR A 180 -2.44 -34.78 -15.97
CA THR A 180 -3.12 -34.99 -17.28
C THR A 180 -2.11 -35.20 -18.38
#